data_AF-A0A955PSG8-F1
#
_entry.id   AF-A0A955PSG8-F1
#
_cell.length_a   1.000
_cell.length_b   1.000
_cell.length_c   1.000
_cell.angle_alpha   90.00
_cell.angle_beta   90.00
_cell.angle_gamma   90.00
#
_symmetry.space_group_name_H-M   'P 1'
#
loop_
_entity.id
_entity.type
_entity.pdbx_description
1 polymer ?
#
loop_
_entity_poly.entity_id
_entity_poly.type
_entity_poly.pdbx_seq_one_letter_code
_entity_poly.pdbx_strand_id
1 'polypeptide(L)' 'MLSWVHGLHFNNIRGDLYGGLVAAVVALPLALAFGVTSGLGAIAGLYGAIFVGFFAALFGGTPAQASGPT' A
#
# COMPACT_ATOMS: atom_id res chain seq x y z
N MET A 1 -12.57 -15.69 -17.72
CA MET A 1 -13.05 -14.29 -17.61
C MET A 1 -11.98 -13.52 -16.87
N LEU A 2 -11.28 -12.59 -17.55
CA LEU A 2 -10.13 -11.87 -16.98
C LEU A 2 -10.60 -11.01 -15.79
N SER A 3 -10.31 -11.46 -14.57
CA SER A 3 -10.44 -10.62 -13.37
C SER A 3 -9.17 -9.78 -13.27
N TRP A 4 -9.16 -8.62 -13.94
CA TRP A 4 -8.02 -7.68 -13.94
C TRP A 4 -7.64 -7.16 -12.56
N VAL A 5 -8.57 -7.24 -11.60
CA VAL A 5 -8.35 -6.85 -10.21
C VAL A 5 -8.79 -8.02 -9.32
N HIS A 6 -7.84 -8.70 -8.71
CA HIS A 6 -8.12 -9.88 -7.90
C HIS A 6 -8.71 -9.48 -6.54
N GLY A 7 -9.95 -9.87 -6.27
CA GLY A 7 -10.55 -9.71 -4.94
C GLY A 7 -11.16 -8.35 -4.63
N LEU A 8 -11.28 -7.42 -5.59
CA LEU A 8 -11.97 -6.14 -5.35
C LEU A 8 -13.49 -6.34 -5.38
N HIS A 9 -14.14 -6.17 -4.23
CA HIS A 9 -15.58 -6.36 -4.05
C HIS A 9 -16.13 -5.44 -2.96
N PHE A 10 -17.43 -5.10 -3.03
CA PHE A 10 -18.03 -4.07 -2.16
C PHE A 10 -18.72 -4.62 -0.89
N ASN A 11 -18.68 -5.93 -0.68
CA ASN A 11 -19.25 -6.61 0.48
C ASN A 11 -18.45 -6.43 1.78
N ASN A 12 -17.21 -5.89 1.71
CA ASN A 12 -16.35 -5.67 2.88
C ASN A 12 -15.84 -4.22 3.06
N ILE A 13 -16.53 -3.22 2.49
CA ILE A 13 -16.08 -1.80 2.51
C ILE A 13 -15.64 -1.31 3.89
N ARG A 14 -16.36 -1.69 4.96
CA ARG A 14 -16.01 -1.28 6.34
C ARG A 14 -14.66 -1.89 6.77
N GLY A 15 -14.48 -3.19 6.53
CA GLY A 15 -13.24 -3.89 6.87
C GLY A 15 -12.06 -3.35 6.07
N ASP A 16 -12.26 -3.08 4.78
CA ASP A 16 -11.22 -2.57 3.89
C ASP A 16 -10.80 -1.14 4.28
N LEU A 17 -11.77 -0.28 4.68
CA LEU A 17 -11.48 1.07 5.18
C LEU A 17 -10.67 1.06 6.48
N TYR A 18 -11.12 0.30 7.48
CA TYR A 18 -10.41 0.23 8.76
C TYR A 18 -9.05 -0.44 8.61
N GLY A 19 -8.97 -1.54 7.84
CA GLY A 19 -7.72 -2.23 7.54
C GLY A 19 -6.73 -1.34 6.80
N GLY A 20 -7.19 -0.61 5.78
CA GLY A 20 -6.37 0.35 5.04
C GLY A 20 -5.88 1.51 5.90
N LEU A 21 -6.71 2.03 6.81
CA LEU A 21 -6.31 3.10 7.72
C LEU A 21 -5.25 2.63 8.72
N VAL A 22 -5.42 1.45 9.32
CA VAL A 22 -4.42 0.86 10.22
C VAL A 22 -3.12 0.58 9.47
N ALA A 23 -3.20 0.01 8.27
CA ALA A 23 -2.04 -0.24 7.43
C ALA A 23 -1.30 1.07 7.08
N ALA A 24 -2.01 2.15 6.76
CA ALA A 24 -1.43 3.45 6.47
C ALA A 24 -0.67 4.03 7.68
N VAL A 25 -1.24 3.93 8.89
CA VAL A 25 -0.59 4.40 10.13
C VAL A 25 0.72 3.64 10.39
N VAL A 26 0.75 2.32 10.13
CA VAL A 26 1.97 1.50 10.30
C VAL A 26 2.98 1.75 9.18
N ALA A 27 2.53 1.94 7.94
CA ALA A 27 3.40 2.11 6.78
C ALA A 27 4.06 3.49 6.72
N LEU A 28 3.41 4.54 7.24
CA LEU A 28 3.92 5.92 7.20
C LEU A 28 5.31 6.07 7.83
N PRO A 29 5.57 5.66 9.09
CA PRO A 29 6.91 5.77 9.67
C PRO A 29 7.95 4.93 8.93
N LEU A 30 7.57 3.75 8.44
CA LEU A 30 8.46 2.86 7.66
C LEU A 30 8.89 3.51 6.34
N ALA A 31 7.94 4.12 5.62
CA ALA A 31 8.18 4.82 4.37
C ALA A 31 9.12 6.03 4.55
N LEU A 32 8.91 6.83 5.60
CA LEU A 32 9.79 7.97 5.90
C LEU A 32 11.20 7.49 6.27
N ALA A 33 11.32 6.44 7.09
CA ALA A 33 12.60 5.86 7.48
C ALA A 33 13.38 5.36 6.26
N PHE A 34 12.76 4.53 5.41
CA PHE A 34 13.42 4.03 4.20
C PHE A 34 13.75 5.14 3.18
N GLY A 35 12.90 6.16 3.08
CA GLY A 35 13.18 7.35 2.27
C GLY A 35 14.46 8.05 2.72
N VAL A 36 14.64 8.26 4.02
CA VAL A 36 15.85 8.89 4.57
C VAL A 36 17.07 7.97 4.44
N THR A 37 16.95 6.67 4.77
CA THR A 37 18.09 5.74 4.71
C THR A 37 18.56 5.46 3.29
N SER A 38 17.70 5.59 2.28
CA SER A 38 18.08 5.48 0.87
C SER A 38 18.91 6.66 0.35
N GLY A 39 18.99 7.77 1.10
CA GLY A 39 19.64 9.01 0.66
C GLY A 39 18.81 9.87 -0.30
N LEU A 40 17.61 9.42 -0.69
CA LEU A 40 16.68 10.16 -1.57
C LEU A 40 15.73 11.10 -0.79
N GLY A 41 15.70 10.96 0.53
CA GLY A 41 14.90 11.77 1.44
C GLY A 41 13.52 11.18 1.75
N ALA A 42 12.93 11.64 2.85
CA ALA A 42 11.65 11.14 3.37
C ALA A 42 10.50 11.23 2.33
N ILE A 43 10.52 12.27 1.51
CA ILE A 43 9.53 12.51 0.45
C ILE A 43 9.54 11.38 -0.58
N ALA A 44 10.72 10.89 -0.98
CA ALA A 44 10.84 9.79 -1.93
C ALA A 44 10.26 8.49 -1.37
N GLY A 45 10.49 8.23 -0.08
CA GLY A 45 9.89 7.09 0.62
C GLY A 45 8.36 7.17 0.68
N LEU A 46 7.81 8.37 0.93
CA LEU A 46 6.36 8.59 0.92
C LEU A 46 5.75 8.36 -0.46
N TYR A 47 6.34 8.91 -1.52
CA TYR A 47 5.88 8.65 -2.89
C TYR A 47 5.99 7.16 -3.24
N GLY A 48 7.09 6.50 -2.86
CA GLY A 48 7.26 5.07 -3.04
C GLY A 48 6.13 4.27 -2.41
N ALA A 49 5.78 4.55 -1.15
CA ALA A 49 4.69 3.87 -0.46
C ALA A 49 3.32 4.09 -1.13
N ILE A 50 3.02 5.30 -1.60
CA ILE A 50 1.75 5.61 -2.28
C ILE A 50 1.66 4.86 -3.61
N PHE A 51 2.66 5.00 -4.48
CA PHE A 51 2.59 4.42 -5.83
C PHE A 51 2.70 2.90 -5.80
N VAL A 52 3.62 2.34 -5.00
CA VAL A 52 3.77 0.89 -4.86
C VAL A 52 2.52 0.29 -4.23
N GLY A 53 1.99 0.89 -3.15
CA GLY A 53 0.76 0.42 -2.51
C GLY A 53 -0.43 0.43 -3.47
N PHE A 54 -0.64 1.52 -4.21
CA PHE A 54 -1.74 1.65 -5.17
C PHE A 54 -1.67 0.62 -6.31
N PHE A 55 -0.53 0.54 -6.99
CA PHE A 55 -0.40 -0.36 -8.14
C PHE A 55 -0.34 -1.83 -7.72
N ALA A 56 0.30 -2.16 -6.59
CA ALA A 56 0.30 -3.51 -6.06
C ALA A 56 -1.09 -3.95 -5.58
N ALA A 57 -1.90 -3.05 -5.03
CA ALA A 57 -3.28 -3.38 -4.65
C ALA A 57 -4.18 -3.63 -5.87
N LEU A 58 -3.99 -2.88 -6.97
CA LEU A 58 -4.80 -3.03 -8.18
C LEU A 58 -4.40 -4.24 -9.04
N PHE A 59 -3.10 -4.51 -9.16
CA PHE A 59 -2.58 -5.54 -10.07
C PHE A 59 -2.02 -6.78 -9.35
N GLY A 60 -2.05 -6.79 -8.01
CA GLY A 60 -1.57 -7.89 -7.19
C GLY A 60 -2.51 -9.09 -7.15
N GLY A 61 -1.99 -10.21 -6.64
CA GLY A 61 -2.73 -11.48 -6.52
C GLY A 61 -3.35 -11.72 -5.13
N THR A 62 -2.98 -10.92 -4.12
CA THR A 62 -3.36 -11.15 -2.72
C THR A 62 -4.21 -9.99 -2.20
N PRO A 63 -5.51 -10.17 -1.91
CA PRO A 63 -6.43 -9.08 -1.57
C PRO A 63 -6.04 -8.26 -0.32
N ALA A 64 -5.37 -8.88 0.65
CA ALA A 64 -4.99 -8.24 1.92
C ALA A 64 -3.51 -7.85 2.00
N GLN A 65 -2.78 -7.86 0.89
CA GLN A 65 -1.35 -7.54 0.87
C GLN A 65 -1.10 -6.03 0.97
N ALA A 66 -0.29 -5.63 1.95
CA ALA A 66 0.27 -4.29 2.05
C ALA A 66 1.65 -4.26 1.38
N SER A 67 1.86 -3.30 0.47
CA SER A 67 3.11 -3.16 -0.30
C SER A 67 3.66 -1.75 -0.13
N GLY A 68 4.99 -1.62 0.01
CA GLY A 68 5.67 -0.35 0.21
C GLY A 68 7.19 -0.48 0.12
N PRO A 69 7.95 0.58 0.43
CA PRO A 69 9.41 0.57 0.46
C PRO A 69 9.91 -0.40 1.53
N THR A 70 10.91 -1.22 1.20
CA THR A 70 11.59 -2.19 2.08
C THR A 70 13.09 -2.12 1.92
#